data_AF-A0A6J3I6S6-F1
#
_entry.id   AF-A0A6J3I6S6-F1
#
_cell.length_a   1.000
_cell.length_b   1.000
_cell.length_c   1.000
_cell.angle_alpha   90.00
_cell.angle_beta   90.00
_cell.angle_gamma   90.00
#
_symmetry.space_group_name_H-M   'P 1'
#
loop_
_entity.id
_entity.type
_entity.pdbx_description
1 polymer ?
#
loop_
_entity_poly.entity_id
_entity_poly.type
_entity_poly.pdbx_seq_one_letter_code
_entity_poly.pdbx_strand_id
1 'polypeptide(L)'
;MPRNRLWIREETRMLGAMQIMTGILLHCLGLLWTYLLFTQIVAFGATYVPLALLTGYPFWSSLLFIFSGIFAVLLEKRRSPFLASYALVANIVSACISVIGLLLLSHEFIIYNINVEKPIWPHVMVNSFRNICLY
;
A
#
# COMPACT_ATOMS: atom_id res chain seq x y z
N MET A 1 10.35 -1.83 -39.80
CA MET A 1 9.37 -1.67 -38.69
C MET A 1 9.52 -0.26 -38.11
N PRO A 2 8.42 0.43 -37.72
CA PRO A 2 8.51 1.82 -37.28
C PRO A 2 9.08 1.90 -35.86
N ARG A 3 10.11 2.74 -35.67
CA ARG A 3 10.89 2.92 -34.42
C ARG A 3 10.01 3.19 -33.18
N ASN A 4 8.94 3.97 -33.35
CA ASN A 4 8.05 4.40 -32.26
C ASN A 4 7.30 3.23 -31.60
N ARG A 5 7.03 2.13 -32.34
CA ARG A 5 6.33 0.96 -31.78
C ARG A 5 7.22 0.10 -30.88
N LEU A 6 8.54 0.16 -31.06
CA LEU A 6 9.48 -0.54 -30.19
C LEU A 6 9.61 0.18 -28.84
N TRP A 7 9.68 1.51 -28.87
CA TRP A 7 9.82 2.34 -27.67
C TRP A 7 8.61 2.23 -26.73
N ILE A 8 7.39 2.39 -27.26
CA ILE A 8 6.14 2.24 -26.48
C ILE A 8 6.07 0.84 -25.83
N ARG A 9 6.56 -0.17 -26.55
CA ARG A 9 6.53 -1.56 -26.09
C ARG A 9 7.50 -1.76 -24.92
N GLU A 10 8.73 -1.27 -25.01
CA GLU A 10 9.69 -1.31 -23.90
C GLU A 10 9.18 -0.53 -22.67
N GLU A 11 8.56 0.63 -22.88
CA GLU A 11 7.99 1.45 -21.81
C GLU A 11 6.84 0.73 -21.10
N THR A 12 5.90 0.14 -21.85
CA THR A 12 4.80 -0.65 -21.27
C THR A 12 5.28 -1.88 -20.50
N ARG A 13 6.38 -2.51 -20.94
CA ARG A 13 7.02 -3.62 -20.20
C ARG A 13 7.57 -3.15 -18.86
N MET A 14 8.28 -2.03 -18.86
CA MET A 14 8.84 -1.45 -17.63
C MET A 14 7.72 -1.06 -16.66
N LEU A 15 6.66 -0.41 -17.14
CA LEU A 15 5.49 -0.07 -16.33
C LEU A 15 4.83 -1.33 -15.74
N GLY A 16 4.63 -2.38 -16.54
CA GLY A 16 4.08 -3.65 -16.07
C GLY A 16 4.92 -4.29 -14.97
N ALA A 17 6.25 -4.26 -15.09
CA ALA A 17 7.16 -4.73 -14.04
C ALA A 17 7.05 -3.88 -12.76
N MET A 18 6.98 -2.55 -12.89
CA MET A 18 6.77 -1.66 -11.74
C MET A 18 5.44 -1.96 -11.04
N GLN A 19 4.36 -2.22 -11.77
CA GLN A 19 3.07 -2.60 -11.18
C GLN A 19 3.13 -3.89 -10.37
N ILE A 20 3.83 -4.91 -10.89
CA ILE A 20 4.02 -6.17 -10.17
C ILE A 20 4.77 -5.90 -8.86
N MET A 21 5.87 -5.14 -8.93
CA MET A 21 6.65 -4.78 -7.74
C MET A 21 5.82 -3.99 -6.73
N THR A 22 5.07 -2.98 -7.19
CA THR A 22 4.17 -2.19 -6.34
C THR A 22 3.10 -3.07 -5.68
N GLY A 23 2.51 -4.00 -6.42
CA GLY A 23 1.53 -4.94 -5.86
C GLY A 23 2.13 -5.82 -4.77
N ILE A 24 3.32 -6.41 -5.00
CA ILE A 24 4.01 -7.21 -3.98
C ILE A 24 4.34 -6.36 -2.74
N LEU A 25 4.81 -5.13 -2.91
CA LEU A 25 5.10 -4.22 -1.81
C LEU A 25 3.84 -3.87 -1.01
N LEU A 26 2.72 -3.57 -1.68
CA LEU A 26 1.43 -3.33 -1.04
C LEU A 26 0.95 -4.56 -0.25
N HIS A 27 1.13 -5.76 -0.79
CA HIS A 27 0.78 -7.00 -0.11
C HIS A 27 1.59 -7.19 1.18
N CYS A 28 2.92 -7.09 1.09
CA CYS A 28 3.81 -7.24 2.25
C CYS A 28 3.51 -6.17 3.31
N LEU A 29 3.25 -4.93 2.89
CA LEU A 29 2.87 -3.86 3.79
C LEU A 29 1.54 -4.18 4.49
N GLY A 30 0.53 -4.67 3.76
CA GLY A 30 -0.75 -5.08 4.33
C GLY A 30 -0.63 -6.20 5.37
N LEU A 31 0.21 -7.20 5.09
CA LEU A 31 0.51 -8.29 6.04
C LEU A 31 1.21 -7.78 7.29
N LEU A 32 2.25 -6.96 7.13
CA LEU A 32 2.98 -6.34 8.25
C LEU A 32 2.03 -5.52 9.13
N TRP A 33 1.16 -4.74 8.50
CA TRP A 33 0.22 -3.88 9.23
C TRP A 33 -0.82 -4.69 10.00
N THR A 34 -1.34 -5.76 9.40
CA THR A 34 -2.27 -6.69 10.05
C THR A 34 -1.61 -7.37 11.24
N TYR A 35 -0.37 -7.82 11.10
CA TYR A 35 0.40 -8.42 12.18
C TYR A 35 0.63 -7.43 13.34
N LEU A 36 1.04 -6.19 13.04
CA LEU A 36 1.22 -5.15 14.03
C LEU A 36 -0.08 -4.82 14.77
N LEU A 37 -1.21 -4.73 14.07
CA LEU A 37 -2.49 -4.47 14.73
C LEU A 37 -2.95 -5.64 15.58
N PHE A 38 -2.80 -6.87 15.10
CA PHE A 38 -3.14 -8.06 15.86
C PHE A 38 -2.34 -8.13 17.17
N THR A 39 -1.02 -7.92 17.09
CA THR A 39 -0.16 -7.89 18.28
C THR A 39 -0.54 -6.77 19.25
N GLN A 40 -0.88 -5.58 18.77
CA GLN A 40 -1.35 -4.46 19.61
C GLN A 40 -2.70 -4.75 20.27
N ILE A 41 -3.65 -5.37 19.56
CA ILE A 41 -4.95 -5.78 20.10
C ILE A 41 -4.75 -6.79 21.24
N VAL A 42 -3.94 -7.81 21.02
CA VAL A 42 -3.71 -8.86 22.01
C VAL A 42 -2.94 -8.34 23.22
N ALA A 43 -1.92 -7.50 23.03
CA ALA A 43 -1.08 -7.00 24.11
C ALA A 43 -1.70 -5.85 24.91
N PHE A 44 -2.47 -4.96 24.27
CA PHE A 44 -2.92 -3.70 24.87
C PHE A 44 -4.43 -3.45 24.76
N GLY A 45 -5.20 -4.36 24.16
CA GLY A 45 -6.65 -4.19 23.99
C GLY A 45 -7.00 -3.05 23.04
N ALA A 46 -6.27 -2.93 21.93
CA ALA A 46 -6.34 -1.79 21.02
C ALA A 46 -7.78 -1.43 20.57
N THR A 47 -8.04 -0.12 20.51
CA THR A 47 -9.36 0.49 20.23
C THR A 47 -9.49 1.10 18.83
N TYR A 48 -8.39 1.24 18.08
CA TYR A 48 -8.38 1.88 16.76
C TYR A 48 -8.03 0.89 15.65
N VAL A 49 -8.93 0.78 14.66
CA VAL A 49 -8.72 0.01 13.43
C VAL A 49 -8.56 1.01 12.27
N PRO A 50 -7.40 1.06 11.59
CA PRO A 50 -7.19 1.98 10.46
C PRO A 50 -8.19 1.70 9.32
N LEU A 51 -8.72 2.75 8.68
CA LEU A 51 -9.63 2.60 7.53
C LEU A 51 -8.98 1.82 6.39
N ALA A 52 -7.66 1.93 6.20
CA ALA A 52 -6.94 1.18 5.18
C ALA A 52 -7.10 -0.34 5.34
N LEU A 53 -7.09 -0.85 6.58
CA LEU A 53 -7.36 -2.27 6.84
C LEU A 53 -8.85 -2.59 6.82
N LEU A 54 -9.71 -1.69 7.33
CA LEU A 54 -11.15 -1.91 7.32
C LEU A 54 -11.68 -2.06 5.88
N THR A 55 -11.19 -1.24 4.97
CA THR A 55 -11.50 -1.31 3.53
C THR A 55 -10.78 -2.46 2.83
N GLY A 56 -9.90 -3.18 3.53
CA GLY A 56 -9.03 -4.20 2.97
C GLY A 56 -8.06 -3.69 1.91
N TYR A 57 -7.90 -2.37 1.75
CA TYR A 57 -7.19 -1.70 0.66
C TYR A 57 -5.91 -2.40 0.22
N PRO A 58 -4.96 -2.72 1.11
CA PRO A 58 -3.70 -3.35 0.73
C PRO A 58 -3.87 -4.70 -0.02
N PHE A 59 -4.94 -5.45 0.24
CA PHE A 59 -5.13 -6.79 -0.31
C PHE A 59 -5.76 -6.78 -1.71
N TRP A 60 -6.95 -6.20 -1.87
CA TRP A 60 -7.60 -6.15 -3.19
C TRP A 60 -6.84 -5.26 -4.18
N SER A 61 -6.29 -4.13 -3.74
CA SER A 61 -5.46 -3.28 -4.62
C SER A 61 -4.19 -4.00 -5.08
N SER A 62 -3.50 -4.71 -4.17
CA SER A 62 -2.32 -5.52 -4.52
C SER A 62 -2.65 -6.54 -5.61
N LEU A 63 -3.75 -7.28 -5.48
CA LEU A 63 -4.14 -8.27 -6.47
C LEU A 63 -4.36 -7.61 -7.85
N LEU A 64 -5.08 -6.50 -7.90
CA LEU A 64 -5.30 -5.74 -9.13
C LEU A 64 -3.99 -5.26 -9.76
N PHE A 65 -3.04 -4.78 -8.96
CA PHE A 65 -1.72 -4.37 -9.40
C PHE A 65 -0.91 -5.52 -10.01
N ILE A 66 -0.84 -6.65 -9.32
CA ILE A 66 -0.09 -7.82 -9.79
C ILE A 66 -0.72 -8.35 -11.09
N PHE A 67 -2.04 -8.51 -11.14
CA PHE A 67 -2.70 -9.00 -12.36
C PHE A 67 -2.52 -8.02 -13.53
N SER A 68 -2.74 -6.72 -13.32
CA SER A 68 -2.52 -5.70 -14.35
C SER A 68 -1.08 -5.73 -14.89
N GLY A 69 -0.09 -5.83 -14.00
CA GLY A 69 1.32 -5.86 -14.39
C GLY A 69 1.71 -7.15 -15.13
N ILE A 70 1.23 -8.32 -14.66
CA ILE A 70 1.42 -9.60 -15.35
C ILE A 70 0.81 -9.53 -16.75
N PHE A 71 -0.42 -9.04 -16.88
CA PHE A 71 -1.06 -8.85 -18.18
C PHE A 71 -0.23 -7.91 -19.06
N ALA A 72 0.23 -6.77 -18.55
CA ALA A 72 1.05 -5.84 -19.33
C ALA A 72 2.33 -6.49 -19.90
N VAL A 73 3.04 -7.27 -19.09
CA VAL A 73 4.24 -8.00 -19.52
C VAL A 73 3.93 -9.13 -20.51
N LEU A 74 2.84 -9.88 -20.30
CA LEU A 74 2.44 -10.96 -21.23
C LEU A 74 1.93 -10.42 -22.57
N LEU A 75 1.19 -9.31 -22.54
CA LEU A 75 0.58 -8.68 -23.71
C LEU A 75 1.65 -8.02 -24.58
N GLU A 76 2.72 -7.50 -23.98
CA GLU A 76 3.88 -7.01 -24.70
C GLU A 76 4.56 -8.12 -25.54
N LYS A 77 4.58 -9.37 -25.05
CA LYS A 77 5.08 -10.52 -25.84
C LYS A 77 4.17 -10.89 -27.02
N ARG A 78 2.90 -10.50 -27.01
CA ARG A 78 1.93 -10.80 -28.09
C ARG A 78 1.90 -9.64 -29.10
N ARG A 79 1.92 -9.97 -30.40
CA ARG A 79 2.05 -9.01 -31.51
C ARG A 79 0.74 -8.26 -31.85
N SER A 80 -0.06 -7.88 -30.85
CA SER A 80 -1.36 -7.24 -31.07
C SER A 80 -1.44 -5.82 -30.47
N PRO A 81 -1.68 -4.78 -31.29
CA PRO A 81 -1.73 -3.38 -30.82
C PRO A 81 -2.95 -3.05 -29.95
N PHE A 82 -4.06 -3.77 -30.11
CA PHE A 82 -5.27 -3.60 -29.27
C PHE A 82 -5.01 -4.03 -27.83
N LEU A 83 -4.32 -5.16 -27.67
CA LEU A 83 -3.95 -5.76 -26.39
C LEU A 83 -2.91 -4.90 -25.64
N ALA A 84 -1.97 -4.26 -26.37
CA ALA A 84 -1.04 -3.30 -25.79
C ALA A 84 -1.72 -2.02 -25.28
N SER A 85 -2.72 -1.50 -26.01
CA SER A 85 -3.49 -0.33 -25.56
C SER A 85 -4.28 -0.62 -24.28
N TYR A 86 -4.87 -1.81 -24.17
CA TYR A 86 -5.57 -2.23 -22.96
C TYR A 86 -4.64 -2.31 -21.74
N ALA A 87 -3.44 -2.88 -21.89
CA ALA A 87 -2.44 -2.92 -20.83
C ALA A 87 -2.03 -1.52 -20.35
N LEU A 88 -1.94 -0.56 -21.26
CA LEU A 88 -1.59 0.83 -20.93
C LEU A 88 -2.72 1.51 -20.14
N VAL A 89 -3.97 1.30 -20.54
CA VAL A 89 -5.14 1.81 -19.79
C VAL A 89 -5.22 1.17 -18.40
N ALA A 90 -5.07 -0.15 -18.30
CA ALA A 90 -5.03 -0.84 -17.01
C ALA A 90 -3.89 -0.31 -16.12
N ASN A 91 -2.75 0.04 -16.73
CA ASN A 91 -1.63 0.67 -16.03
C ASN A 91 -2.00 1.99 -15.36
N ILE A 92 -2.64 2.88 -16.11
CA ILE A 92 -3.09 4.20 -15.64
C ILE A 92 -4.15 4.03 -14.53
N VAL A 93 -5.11 3.11 -14.71
CA VAL A 93 -6.16 2.86 -13.71
C VAL A 93 -5.54 2.40 -12.39
N SER A 94 -4.60 1.45 -12.39
CA SER A 94 -3.97 1.05 -11.13
C SER A 94 -3.16 2.20 -10.53
N ALA A 95 -2.47 3.02 -11.32
CA ALA A 95 -1.78 4.20 -10.80
C ALA A 95 -2.75 5.15 -10.07
N CYS A 96 -3.95 5.39 -10.61
CA CYS A 96 -5.00 6.15 -9.92
C CYS A 96 -5.43 5.47 -8.60
N ILE A 97 -5.60 4.14 -8.59
CA ILE A 97 -5.90 3.37 -7.36
C ILE A 97 -4.80 3.58 -6.31
N SER A 98 -3.53 3.53 -6.70
CA SER A 98 -2.39 3.79 -5.78
C SER A 98 -2.44 5.19 -5.18
N VAL A 99 -2.75 6.22 -5.98
CA VAL A 99 -2.91 7.60 -5.48
C VAL A 99 -4.01 7.67 -4.43
N ILE A 100 -5.16 6.99 -4.65
CA ILE A 100 -6.24 6.92 -3.66
C ILE A 100 -5.74 6.28 -2.36
N GLY A 101 -4.97 5.19 -2.44
CA GLY A 101 -4.36 4.56 -1.27
C GLY A 101 -3.41 5.47 -0.50
N LEU A 102 -2.58 6.24 -1.23
CA LEU A 102 -1.66 7.19 -0.61
C LEU A 102 -2.42 8.31 0.11
N LEU A 103 -3.51 8.81 -0.49
CA LEU A 103 -4.36 9.82 0.15
C LEU A 103 -5.02 9.27 1.41
N LEU A 104 -5.51 8.03 1.36
CA LEU A 104 -6.13 7.36 2.50
C LEU A 104 -5.12 7.17 3.65
N LEU A 105 -3.90 6.71 3.34
CA LEU A 105 -2.83 6.54 4.32
C LEU A 105 -2.35 7.89 4.89
N SER A 106 -2.30 8.93 4.05
CA SER A 106 -1.96 10.29 4.48
C SER A 106 -3.01 10.84 5.44
N HIS A 107 -4.29 10.61 5.15
CA HIS A 107 -5.40 11.02 6.00
C HIS A 107 -5.37 10.31 7.36
N GLU A 108 -5.11 8.99 7.37
CA GLU A 108 -4.88 8.21 8.59
C GLU A 108 -3.73 8.77 9.44
N PHE A 109 -2.60 9.10 8.81
CA PHE A 109 -1.46 9.67 9.51
C PHE A 109 -1.76 11.05 10.11
N ILE A 110 -2.52 11.89 9.39
CA ILE A 110 -2.95 13.21 9.89
C ILE A 110 -3.89 13.05 11.08
N ILE A 111 -4.91 12.17 10.97
CA ILE A 111 -5.81 11.84 12.08
C ILE A 111 -5.01 11.37 13.29
N TYR A 112 -4.07 10.45 13.09
CA TYR A 112 -3.21 9.96 14.16
C TYR A 112 -2.42 11.11 14.82
N ASN A 113 -1.77 11.97 14.03
CA ASN A 113 -1.00 13.10 14.57
C ASN A 113 -1.86 14.10 15.35
N ILE A 114 -3.06 14.43 14.86
CA ILE A 114 -3.98 15.35 15.55
C ILE A 114 -4.47 14.73 16.85
N ASN A 115 -4.81 13.43 16.85
CA ASN A 115 -5.27 12.74 18.06
C ASN A 115 -4.15 12.49 19.07
N VAL A 116 -2.88 12.60 18.68
CA VAL A 116 -1.71 12.54 19.57
C VAL A 116 -1.43 13.91 20.23
N GLU A 117 -2.48 14.68 20.58
CA GLU A 117 -2.36 15.90 21.40
C GLU A 117 -1.86 15.65 22.85
N LYS A 118 -1.54 14.39 23.22
CA LYS A 118 -0.70 14.11 24.38
C LYS A 118 0.34 13.06 24.00
N PRO A 119 1.58 13.44 23.66
CA PRO A 119 2.69 12.50 23.74
C PRO A 119 2.69 11.90 25.15
N ILE A 120 2.43 10.58 25.24
CA ILE A 120 2.62 9.78 26.46
C ILE A 120 4.13 9.62 26.68
N TRP A 121 4.88 10.71 26.75
CA TRP A 121 6.31 10.71 27.05
C TRP A 121 6.51 11.14 28.52
N PRO A 122 7.70 10.93 29.09
CA PRO A 122 8.06 9.96 30.13
C PRO A 122 7.39 10.15 31.50
N HIS A 123 6.54 11.17 31.68
CA HIS A 123 6.01 11.56 32.99
C HIS A 123 5.10 10.50 33.62
N VAL A 124 4.41 9.70 32.79
CA VAL A 124 3.63 8.53 33.24
C VAL A 124 4.55 7.41 33.74
N MET A 125 5.68 7.18 33.07
CA MET A 125 6.69 6.21 33.51
C MET A 125 7.39 6.66 34.80
N VAL A 126 7.73 7.94 34.94
CA VAL A 126 8.35 8.50 36.16
C VAL A 126 7.40 8.38 37.35
N ASN A 127 6.12 8.69 37.18
CA ASN A 127 5.14 8.56 38.27
C ASN A 127 4.87 7.09 38.64
N SER A 128 4.87 6.18 37.67
CA SER A 128 4.75 4.75 37.94
C SER A 128 5.98 4.20 38.70
N PHE A 129 7.20 4.62 38.34
CA PHE A 129 8.42 4.25 39.07
C PHE A 129 8.44 4.82 40.49
N ARG A 130 8.02 6.06 40.67
CA ARG A 130 7.98 6.70 41.99
C ARG A 130 7.00 6.00 42.93
N ASN A 131 5.87 5.53 42.42
CA ASN A 131 4.92 4.73 43.21
C ASN A 131 5.47 3.35 43.56
N ILE A 132 6.26 2.71 42.69
CA ILE A 132 6.88 1.41 42.98
C ILE A 132 8.00 1.54 44.03
N CYS A 133 8.77 2.62 44.03
CA CYS A 133 9.84 2.85 45.03
C CYS A 133 9.33 3.33 46.41
N LEU A 134 8.03 3.61 46.55
CA LEU A 134 7.41 4.04 47.80
C LEU A 134 6.66 2.91 48.54
N TYR A 135 6.73 1.67 48.04
CA TYR A 135 6.30 0.46 48.73
C TYR A 135 7.50 -0.36 49.22
#